data_AF-A0A9W9AAC5-F1
#
_entry.id   AF-A0A9W9AAC5-F1
#
_cell.length_a   1.000
_cell.length_b   1.000
_cell.length_c   1.000
_cell.angle_alpha   90.00
_cell.angle_beta   90.00
_cell.angle_gamma   90.00
#
_symmetry.space_group_name_H-M   'P 1'
#
loop_
_entity.id
_entity.type
_entity.pdbx_description
1 polymer ?
#
loop_
_entity_poly.entity_id
_entity_poly.type
_entity_poly.pdbx_seq_one_letter_code
_entity_poly.pdbx_strand_id
1 'polypeptide(L)'
;MVVRRRCAVCGSKQWHKEPSSGLIACSEGHILQNYRNETNEAEDVGNHMMRKRSLKLNRKKKERQSKANPKLYHGTRGRYLYFQCQQLILRKQIYALITLWNLPKEFEMVCRDLWALHLSLLQDPPPSEPTFDSRTMRSSTPNSALDEVQPEVQRSYSRSRAKSRKHSLGTRPSSPLPPDSSSSSSSTEQDEDSEMDELMREISESEEDDNDELDEDSQSQMRGKVGGKSKRGHNAYEGPANNLAVLIVACWTLRIPVMYSDIIRHIELYELPYLDPVRLLPMEMVSHLTKHNVQALSPAHAPKILTLHARTSRLAKQLYISYKISTPEANTAPLLWRIIQGMSGTPTLYAMTKRLSHRLSLPLVLHQSLAPKIPKFQSRDPQTHDLDNAPVEASLLAAVIVVLKMVYGFDGERRSPKDNDDPAFALPCIEDYLFLVRQMIDVNTRREAIFNSEKPIFMDSADDEMLDEYLAFCEKILLRPGEDQWREHERMLASYFPPSLGPSIAKNPITGECSPSASAPLRRGPPVQGPSNIFMTPGEKYTIFHSRDVFGSVPEEYGMLVKRGSNLVGIPEDYIDSLVEKYERRNVWKKLEI
;
A
#
# COMPACT_ATOMS: atom_id res chain seq x y z
N MET A 1 57.41 3.35 8.33
CA MET A 1 58.83 3.42 7.96
C MET A 1 59.62 3.81 9.20
N VAL A 2 60.60 3.00 9.61
CA VAL A 2 61.48 3.34 10.75
C VAL A 2 62.37 4.50 10.32
N VAL A 3 62.34 5.61 11.07
CA VAL A 3 63.16 6.80 10.78
C VAL A 3 64.62 6.43 11.02
N ARG A 4 65.39 6.20 9.95
CA ARG A 4 66.84 5.99 10.06
C ARG A 4 67.50 7.31 10.46
N ARG A 5 68.29 7.30 11.53
CA ARG A 5 69.03 8.49 11.99
C ARG A 5 70.00 8.94 10.89
N ARG A 6 70.16 10.25 10.72
CA ARG A 6 71.16 10.83 9.81
C ARG A 6 72.55 10.77 10.46
N CYS A 7 73.60 10.66 9.66
CA CYS A 7 74.97 10.79 10.15
C CYS A 7 75.17 12.16 10.80
N ALA A 8 75.77 12.20 11.99
CA ALA A 8 75.99 13.44 12.74
C ALA A 8 77.05 14.35 12.10
N VAL A 9 77.95 13.79 11.28
CA VAL A 9 79.05 14.52 10.65
C VAL A 9 78.66 15.03 9.25
N CYS A 10 78.12 14.15 8.39
CA CYS A 10 77.83 14.49 6.99
C CYS A 10 76.33 14.46 6.61
N GLY A 11 75.44 14.11 7.54
CA GLY A 11 73.98 14.17 7.31
C GLY A 11 73.40 13.08 6.39
N SER A 12 74.22 12.13 5.92
CA SER A 12 73.76 11.04 5.04
C SER A 12 72.73 10.14 5.75
N LYS A 13 71.81 9.56 4.97
CA LYS A 13 70.79 8.61 5.45
C LYS A 13 71.14 7.15 5.17
N GLN A 14 72.21 6.92 4.41
CA GLN A 14 72.63 5.60 3.96
C GLN A 14 73.75 5.10 4.87
N TRP A 15 73.50 3.95 5.46
CA TRP A 15 74.39 3.28 6.40
C TRP A 15 74.63 1.86 5.88
N HIS A 16 75.88 1.43 5.81
CA HIS A 16 76.29 0.08 5.43
C HIS A 16 77.19 -0.53 6.52
N LYS A 17 77.25 -1.86 6.57
CA LYS A 17 78.10 -2.58 7.52
C LYS A 17 79.45 -2.87 6.85
N GLU A 18 80.54 -2.50 7.50
CA GLU A 18 81.88 -2.76 6.99
C GLU A 18 82.24 -4.25 7.25
N PRO A 19 82.67 -5.03 6.25
CA PRO A 19 82.81 -6.48 6.36
C PRO A 19 83.95 -6.93 7.29
N SER A 20 84.98 -6.11 7.46
CA SER A 20 86.17 -6.37 8.28
C SER A 20 85.95 -6.09 9.78
N SER A 21 85.27 -5.00 10.13
CA SER A 21 85.10 -4.55 11.52
C SER A 21 83.71 -4.80 12.10
N GLY A 22 82.71 -5.12 11.27
CA GLY A 22 81.31 -5.29 11.70
C GLY A 22 80.64 -3.99 12.18
N LEU A 23 81.33 -2.85 12.06
CA LEU A 23 80.83 -1.52 12.39
C LEU A 23 79.92 -1.00 11.28
N ILE A 24 79.00 -0.09 11.62
CA ILE A 24 78.16 0.58 10.65
C ILE A 24 78.81 1.91 10.25
N ALA A 25 79.12 2.06 8.97
CA ALA A 25 79.64 3.28 8.37
C ALA A 25 78.59 3.92 7.46
N CYS A 26 78.63 5.24 7.34
CA CYS A 26 77.81 5.98 6.38
C CYS A 26 78.43 5.91 4.97
N SER A 27 77.71 6.32 3.92
CA SER A 27 78.24 6.40 2.53
C SER A 27 79.60 7.11 2.39
N GLU A 28 79.87 8.11 3.22
CA GLU A 28 81.13 8.88 3.27
C GLU A 28 82.17 8.30 4.26
N GLY A 29 81.97 7.11 4.83
CA GLY A 29 82.94 6.44 5.71
C GLY A 29 82.89 6.78 7.20
N HIS A 30 81.99 7.65 7.66
CA HIS A 30 81.84 7.97 9.09
C HIS A 30 81.21 6.83 9.90
N ILE A 31 81.82 6.45 11.02
CA ILE A 31 81.39 5.33 11.86
C ILE A 31 80.27 5.77 12.82
N LEU A 32 79.21 4.97 12.93
CA LEU A 32 78.12 5.18 13.88
C LEU A 32 78.55 4.78 15.29
N GLN A 33 78.87 5.78 16.12
CA GLN A 33 79.24 5.57 17.53
C GLN A 33 78.05 4.99 18.32
N ASN A 34 78.33 4.06 19.24
CA ASN A 34 77.35 3.34 20.09
C ASN A 34 76.43 2.35 19.35
N TYR A 35 76.79 1.95 18.13
CA TYR A 35 76.13 0.81 17.49
C TYR A 35 76.64 -0.50 18.09
N ARG A 36 75.79 -1.19 18.85
CA ARG A 36 76.06 -2.51 19.42
C ARG A 36 75.32 -3.55 18.58
N ASN A 37 76.05 -4.46 17.93
CA ASN A 37 75.44 -5.65 17.34
C ASN A 37 75.10 -6.62 18.48
N GLU A 38 73.82 -6.72 18.83
CA GLU A 38 73.32 -7.84 19.64
C GLU A 38 73.09 -9.03 18.70
N THR A 39 74.14 -9.81 18.46
CA THR A 39 74.01 -11.13 17.84
C THR A 39 73.45 -12.09 18.89
N ASN A 40 72.15 -12.36 18.81
CA ASN A 40 71.56 -13.48 19.56
C ASN A 40 72.01 -14.80 18.92
N GLU A 41 73.24 -15.21 19.17
CA GLU A 41 73.67 -16.59 18.97
C GLU A 41 73.05 -17.42 20.10
N ALA A 42 71.88 -17.97 19.84
CA ALA A 42 71.27 -18.97 20.70
C ALA A 42 71.76 -20.35 20.25
N GLU A 43 72.77 -20.90 20.93
CA GLU A 43 73.32 -22.23 20.65
C GLU A 43 72.44 -23.40 21.13
N ASP A 44 71.21 -23.14 21.59
CA ASP A 44 70.26 -24.21 21.89
C ASP A 44 68.81 -23.74 21.69
N VAL A 45 68.32 -23.84 20.45
CA VAL A 45 66.94 -23.45 20.10
C VAL A 45 66.04 -24.68 20.19
N GLY A 46 65.55 -24.97 21.39
CA GLY A 46 64.41 -25.87 21.59
C GLY A 46 63.15 -25.36 20.87
N ASN A 47 62.28 -26.28 20.44
CA ASN A 47 61.07 -26.09 19.62
C ASN A 47 59.93 -25.26 20.27
N HIS A 48 60.24 -24.09 20.84
CA HIS A 48 59.22 -23.11 21.23
C HIS A 48 59.38 -21.84 20.40
N MET A 49 58.54 -21.77 19.36
CA MET A 49 58.37 -20.67 18.42
C MET A 49 58.59 -19.29 19.03
N MET A 50 59.59 -18.56 18.54
CA MET A 50 59.71 -17.12 18.74
C MET A 50 58.45 -16.41 18.20
N ARG A 51 57.50 -16.10 19.09
CA ARG A 51 56.35 -15.25 18.78
C ARG A 51 56.84 -13.81 18.66
N LYS A 52 56.99 -13.31 17.43
CA LYS A 52 57.18 -11.88 17.15
C LYS A 52 56.02 -11.11 17.80
N ARG A 53 56.29 -10.36 18.86
CA ARG A 53 55.33 -9.43 19.46
C ARG A 53 55.13 -8.27 18.48
N SER A 54 54.13 -8.38 17.61
CA SER A 54 53.63 -7.24 16.84
C SER A 54 53.12 -6.20 17.83
N LEU A 55 53.88 -5.11 18.00
CA LEU A 55 53.40 -3.92 18.69
C LEU A 55 52.23 -3.37 17.86
N LYS A 56 51.01 -3.73 18.25
CA LYS A 56 49.80 -3.08 17.75
C LYS A 56 49.85 -1.62 18.19
N LEU A 57 50.44 -0.77 17.36
CA LEU A 57 50.20 0.67 17.42
C LEU A 57 48.69 0.83 17.41
N ASN A 58 48.13 1.43 18.46
CA ASN A 58 46.75 1.89 18.51
C ASN A 58 46.58 2.97 17.44
N ARG A 59 46.53 2.55 16.17
CA ARG A 59 46.11 3.39 15.06
C ARG A 59 44.65 3.69 15.39
N LYS A 60 44.41 4.88 15.95
CA LYS A 60 43.06 5.43 16.13
C LYS A 60 42.31 5.11 14.84
N LYS A 61 41.28 4.27 14.95
CA LYS A 61 40.46 3.85 13.83
C LYS A 61 39.92 5.16 13.25
N LYS A 62 40.52 5.64 12.16
CA LYS A 62 40.06 6.85 11.47
C LYS A 62 38.60 6.55 11.19
N GLU A 63 37.67 7.28 11.81
CA GLU A 63 36.25 7.10 11.57
C GLU A 63 36.09 7.11 10.05
N ARG A 64 35.63 5.98 9.51
CA ARG A 64 35.37 5.88 8.07
C ARG A 64 34.29 6.93 7.81
N GLN A 65 34.67 8.06 7.22
CA GLN A 65 33.69 9.02 6.73
C GLN A 65 32.72 8.21 5.85
N SER A 66 31.45 8.23 6.21
CA SER A 66 30.44 7.49 5.48
C SER A 66 30.48 7.92 4.02
N LYS A 67 30.56 6.97 3.08
CA LYS A 67 30.41 7.20 1.63
C LYS A 67 29.00 7.75 1.26
N ALA A 68 28.13 7.98 2.24
CA ALA A 68 26.77 8.47 2.03
C ALA A 68 26.79 9.93 1.55
N ASN A 69 26.02 10.20 0.50
CA ASN A 69 25.86 11.54 -0.05
C ASN A 69 25.37 12.49 1.05
N PRO A 70 26.10 13.58 1.37
CA PRO A 70 25.75 14.47 2.48
C PRO A 70 24.45 15.25 2.25
N LYS A 71 23.95 15.27 1.01
CA LYS A 71 22.67 15.88 0.64
C LYS A 71 21.47 15.00 1.01
N LEU A 72 21.63 13.69 1.10
CA LEU A 72 20.51 12.79 1.34
C LEU A 72 20.19 12.69 2.84
N TYR A 73 18.91 12.80 3.19
CA TYR A 73 18.48 12.68 4.58
C TYR A 73 18.16 11.23 4.93
N HIS A 74 18.81 10.73 5.99
CA HIS A 74 18.64 9.37 6.49
C HIS A 74 18.05 9.38 7.91
N GLY A 75 17.56 8.22 8.36
CA GLY A 75 17.05 8.03 9.72
C GLY A 75 15.82 8.89 10.03
N THR A 76 15.76 9.46 11.24
CA THR A 76 14.64 10.28 11.72
C THR A 76 14.40 11.51 10.86
N ARG A 77 15.47 12.16 10.36
CA ARG A 77 15.38 13.31 9.46
C ARG A 77 14.77 12.93 8.11
N GLY A 78 15.19 11.80 7.54
CA GLY A 78 14.62 11.26 6.30
C GLY A 78 13.14 10.87 6.47
N ARG A 79 12.79 10.26 7.61
CA ARG A 79 11.40 9.92 7.95
C ARG A 79 10.52 11.16 8.11
N TYR A 80 11.01 12.21 8.77
CA TYR A 80 10.29 13.46 8.89
C TYR A 80 10.04 14.10 7.51
N LEU A 81 11.07 14.16 6.66
CA LEU A 81 10.93 14.65 5.28
C LEU A 81 9.91 13.83 4.48
N TYR A 82 9.90 12.50 4.64
CA TYR A 82 8.92 11.62 4.01
C TYR A 82 7.47 12.00 4.35
N PHE A 83 7.15 12.21 5.64
CA PHE A 83 5.81 12.66 6.05
C PHE A 83 5.50 14.09 5.62
N GLN A 84 6.50 14.98 5.54
CA GLN A 84 6.31 16.31 4.97
C GLN A 84 5.91 16.23 3.48
N CYS A 85 6.57 15.35 2.71
CA CYS A 85 6.21 15.09 1.32
C CYS A 85 4.78 14.54 1.24
N GLN A 86 4.43 13.53 2.05
CA GLN A 86 3.06 12.99 2.07
C GLN A 86 2.00 14.02 2.42
N GLN A 87 2.29 14.93 3.35
CA GLN A 87 1.37 16.01 3.71
C GLN A 87 1.15 16.96 2.53
N LEU A 88 2.21 17.31 1.77
CA LEU A 88 2.06 18.13 0.57
C LEU A 88 1.27 17.40 -0.53
N ILE A 89 1.53 16.11 -0.72
CA ILE A 89 0.76 15.26 -1.65
C ILE A 89 -0.71 15.24 -1.25
N LEU A 90 -1.01 15.00 0.04
CA LEU A 90 -2.38 15.00 0.57
C LEU A 90 -3.07 16.34 0.30
N ARG A 91 -2.39 17.48 0.49
CA ARG A 91 -2.95 18.80 0.18
C ARG A 91 -3.31 18.94 -1.30
N LYS A 92 -2.46 18.43 -2.21
CA LYS A 92 -2.74 18.41 -3.65
C LYS A 92 -3.91 17.48 -3.98
N GLN A 93 -4.00 16.32 -3.32
CA GLN A 93 -5.13 15.38 -3.46
C GLN A 93 -6.45 15.99 -2.98
N ILE A 94 -6.47 16.64 -1.82
CA ILE A 94 -7.65 17.34 -1.29
C ILE A 94 -8.09 18.43 -2.27
N TYR A 95 -7.16 19.26 -2.74
CA TYR A 95 -7.46 20.29 -3.72
C TYR A 95 -8.05 19.70 -5.01
N ALA A 96 -7.44 18.64 -5.54
CA ALA A 96 -7.95 17.93 -6.72
C ALA A 96 -9.40 17.46 -6.51
N LEU A 97 -9.69 16.74 -5.42
CA LEU A 97 -11.06 16.27 -5.13
C LEU A 97 -12.07 17.40 -4.95
N ILE A 98 -11.69 18.49 -4.26
CA ILE A 98 -12.56 19.67 -4.13
C ILE A 98 -12.91 20.24 -5.50
N THR A 99 -11.94 20.34 -6.40
CA THR A 99 -12.16 20.86 -7.76
C THR A 99 -12.93 19.89 -8.66
N LEU A 100 -12.70 18.57 -8.53
CA LEU A 100 -13.34 17.55 -9.36
C LEU A 100 -14.81 17.36 -9.00
N TRP A 101 -15.12 17.32 -7.71
CA TRP A 101 -16.46 17.00 -7.21
C TRP A 101 -17.20 18.22 -6.66
N ASN A 102 -16.64 19.43 -6.80
CA ASN A 102 -17.18 20.67 -6.25
C ASN A 102 -17.53 20.54 -4.75
N LEU A 103 -16.61 19.96 -3.98
CA LEU A 103 -16.84 19.70 -2.55
C LEU A 103 -16.84 21.00 -1.73
N PRO A 104 -17.57 21.02 -0.61
CA PRO A 104 -17.58 22.16 0.30
C PRO A 104 -16.21 22.32 0.99
N LYS A 105 -15.87 23.55 1.42
CA LYS A 105 -14.56 23.87 2.05
C LYS A 105 -14.33 23.11 3.35
N GLU A 106 -15.42 22.72 4.00
CA GLU A 106 -15.46 21.88 5.20
C GLU A 106 -14.75 20.53 4.98
N PHE A 107 -14.73 20.02 3.75
CA PHE A 107 -13.99 18.80 3.42
C PHE A 107 -12.49 18.91 3.71
N GLU A 108 -11.87 20.06 3.43
CA GLU A 108 -10.45 20.28 3.74
C GLU A 108 -10.21 20.25 5.26
N MET A 109 -11.11 20.84 6.05
CA MET A 109 -11.01 20.85 7.52
C MET A 109 -11.08 19.43 8.08
N VAL A 110 -12.06 18.64 7.63
CA VAL A 110 -12.23 17.25 8.05
C VAL A 110 -11.02 16.40 7.67
N CYS A 111 -10.52 16.53 6.44
CA CYS A 111 -9.32 15.81 5.99
C CYS A 111 -8.08 16.17 6.83
N ARG A 112 -7.91 17.44 7.19
CA ARG A 112 -6.80 17.91 8.03
C ARG A 112 -6.86 17.30 9.44
N ASP A 113 -8.04 17.28 10.05
CA ASP A 113 -8.21 16.73 11.39
C ASP A 113 -8.02 15.21 11.38
N LEU A 114 -8.59 14.51 10.40
CA LEU A 114 -8.41 13.07 10.23
C LEU A 114 -6.95 12.70 9.94
N TRP A 115 -6.21 13.51 9.17
CA TRP A 115 -4.78 13.31 8.96
C TRP A 115 -3.99 13.42 10.26
N ALA A 116 -4.25 14.45 11.08
CA ALA A 116 -3.60 14.62 12.37
C ALA A 116 -3.89 13.44 13.31
N LEU A 117 -5.15 12.98 13.36
CA LEU A 117 -5.54 11.79 14.13
C LEU A 117 -4.89 10.53 13.58
N HIS A 118 -4.80 10.36 12.26
CA HIS A 118 -4.11 9.23 11.64
C HIS A 118 -2.63 9.18 12.07
N LEU A 119 -1.91 10.29 11.99
CA LEU A 119 -0.50 10.37 12.39
C LEU A 119 -0.29 10.00 13.87
N SER A 120 -1.22 10.37 14.74
CA SER A 120 -1.17 10.01 16.17
C SER A 120 -1.45 8.54 16.45
N LEU A 121 -2.09 7.83 15.52
CA LEU A 121 -2.43 6.40 15.63
C LEU A 121 -1.33 5.48 15.05
N LEU A 122 -0.29 6.05 14.44
CA LEU A 122 0.87 5.30 13.97
C LEU A 122 1.64 4.71 15.15
N GLN A 123 2.27 3.55 14.93
CA GLN A 123 3.09 2.88 15.96
C GLN A 123 4.27 3.78 16.40
N ASP A 124 4.92 4.41 15.42
CA ASP A 124 6.00 5.37 15.64
C ASP A 124 5.61 6.73 15.02
N PRO A 125 4.95 7.62 15.79
CA PRO A 125 4.49 8.90 15.26
C PRO A 125 5.68 9.75 14.77
N PRO A 126 5.51 10.55 13.70
CA PRO A 126 6.57 11.42 13.22
C PRO A 126 6.98 12.44 14.31
N PRO A 127 8.27 12.80 14.40
CA PRO A 127 8.75 13.75 15.40
C PRO A 127 8.12 15.13 15.19
N SER A 128 7.83 15.84 16.28
CA SER A 128 7.10 17.11 16.28
C SER A 128 7.90 18.35 15.84
N GLU A 129 9.18 18.20 15.47
CA GLU A 129 10.04 19.33 15.08
C GLU A 129 11.02 18.95 13.95
N PRO A 130 11.37 19.92 13.07
CA PRO A 130 12.52 19.77 12.20
C PRO A 130 13.75 19.73 13.09
N THR A 131 14.38 18.56 13.21
CA THR A 131 15.65 18.42 13.91
C THR A 131 16.66 19.39 13.27
N PHE A 132 16.80 20.60 13.81
CA PHE A 132 17.92 21.48 13.51
C PHE A 132 19.14 20.76 14.08
N ASP A 133 19.85 20.02 13.22
CA ASP A 133 21.15 19.46 13.56
C ASP A 133 22.11 20.62 13.83
N SER A 134 22.13 21.09 15.07
CA SER A 134 23.21 21.92 15.63
C SER A 134 24.59 21.27 15.48
N ARG A 135 24.64 19.97 15.15
CA ARG A 135 25.85 19.24 14.77
C ARG A 135 26.42 19.63 13.41
N THR A 136 25.60 20.05 12.43
CA THR A 136 26.11 20.41 11.09
C THR A 136 26.78 21.80 11.08
N MET A 137 26.40 22.69 12.00
CA MET A 137 27.04 24.02 12.17
C MET A 137 28.33 23.95 13.01
N ARG A 138 28.48 22.96 13.88
CA ARG A 138 29.72 22.78 14.66
C ARG A 138 30.89 22.23 13.86
N SER A 139 30.64 21.68 12.67
CA SER A 139 31.69 21.20 11.75
C SER A 139 32.31 22.29 10.86
N SER A 140 31.81 23.53 10.91
CA SER A 140 32.25 24.64 10.04
C SER A 140 32.87 25.83 10.79
N THR A 141 33.34 25.64 12.03
CA THR A 141 34.17 26.64 12.74
C THR A 141 35.55 26.07 13.04
N PRO A 142 36.64 26.64 12.50
CA PRO A 142 37.99 26.27 12.91
C PRO A 142 38.28 26.85 14.30
N ASN A 143 38.72 25.97 15.20
CA ASN A 143 39.38 26.22 16.49
C ASN A 143 39.51 27.69 16.96
N SER A 144 38.85 28.00 18.07
CA SER A 144 39.48 28.80 19.13
C SER A 144 39.03 28.26 20.47
N ALA A 145 39.97 27.61 21.16
CA ALA A 145 39.84 27.21 22.54
C ALA A 145 39.98 28.46 23.40
N LEU A 146 38.95 28.77 24.18
CA LEU A 146 39.13 29.45 25.45
C LEU A 146 38.23 28.79 26.50
N ASP A 147 38.90 28.57 27.61
CA ASP A 147 38.54 27.94 28.86
C ASP A 147 37.45 28.74 29.57
N GLU A 148 36.36 28.11 30.06
CA GLU A 148 35.59 28.67 31.17
C GLU A 148 34.64 27.64 31.83
N VAL A 149 35.13 27.09 32.95
CA VAL A 149 34.49 26.94 34.27
C VAL A 149 32.99 26.56 34.33
N GLN A 150 32.73 25.34 34.82
CA GLN A 150 31.45 24.94 35.42
C GLN A 150 31.15 25.72 36.71
N PRO A 151 29.86 25.84 37.06
CA PRO A 151 29.48 25.42 38.40
C PRO A 151 28.34 24.39 38.41
N GLU A 152 28.51 23.41 39.30
CA GLU A 152 27.49 22.48 39.78
C GLU A 152 26.35 23.22 40.51
N VAL A 153 25.16 22.63 40.54
CA VAL A 153 24.38 22.28 41.76
C VAL A 153 23.04 21.65 41.36
N GLN A 154 22.91 20.34 41.70
CA GLN A 154 21.79 19.65 42.39
C GLN A 154 20.34 19.80 41.88
N ARG A 155 19.45 18.80 41.93
CA ARG A 155 19.44 17.41 42.43
C ARG A 155 18.12 16.76 41.98
N SER A 156 18.20 15.46 41.69
CA SER A 156 17.22 14.42 42.08
C SER A 156 15.90 14.26 41.28
N TYR A 157 15.28 13.08 41.14
CA TYR A 157 15.35 11.83 41.93
C TYR A 157 14.84 10.62 41.09
N SER A 158 15.36 9.42 41.40
CA SER A 158 14.78 8.05 41.21
C SER A 158 14.54 7.47 39.80
N ARG A 159 14.70 6.17 39.52
CA ARG A 159 15.06 4.98 40.32
C ARG A 159 15.52 3.89 39.34
N SER A 160 16.67 3.28 39.62
CA SER A 160 17.14 2.04 39.00
C SER A 160 16.69 0.84 39.85
N ARG A 161 16.33 -0.28 39.20
CA ARG A 161 16.36 -1.60 39.86
C ARG A 161 16.87 -2.67 38.90
N ALA A 162 18.13 -3.05 39.11
CA ALA A 162 18.81 -4.17 38.47
C ALA A 162 18.27 -5.52 39.00
N LYS A 163 18.18 -6.50 38.10
CA LYS A 163 17.88 -7.91 38.41
C LYS A 163 19.15 -8.63 38.89
N SER A 164 19.07 -9.21 40.08
CA SER A 164 20.03 -10.16 40.64
C SER A 164 19.62 -11.58 40.28
N ARG A 165 20.59 -12.39 39.81
CA ARG A 165 20.49 -13.84 39.63
C ARG A 165 20.79 -14.54 40.96
N LYS A 166 20.00 -15.54 41.35
CA LYS A 166 20.41 -16.61 42.26
C LYS A 166 19.90 -17.97 41.79
N HIS A 167 20.70 -18.96 42.15
CA HIS A 167 20.73 -20.36 41.73
C HIS A 167 20.43 -21.21 42.98
N SER A 168 19.57 -22.23 42.89
CA SER A 168 19.60 -23.38 43.82
C SER A 168 18.75 -24.55 43.33
N LEU A 169 19.32 -25.74 43.53
CA LEU A 169 18.86 -27.09 43.19
C LEU A 169 17.77 -27.62 44.13
N GLY A 170 17.03 -28.64 43.68
CA GLY A 170 16.61 -29.74 44.56
C GLY A 170 15.18 -30.29 44.44
N THR A 171 15.08 -31.48 43.84
CA THR A 171 14.26 -32.62 44.31
C THR A 171 12.81 -32.79 43.80
N ARG A 172 12.61 -33.95 43.15
CA ARG A 172 11.38 -34.60 42.65
C ARG A 172 10.75 -35.47 43.77
N PRO A 173 9.44 -35.82 43.75
CA PRO A 173 9.00 -37.01 42.99
C PRO A 173 7.57 -37.02 42.38
N SER A 174 7.46 -37.72 41.24
CA SER A 174 6.43 -38.66 40.71
C SER A 174 4.89 -38.45 40.78
N SER A 175 4.29 -38.26 39.57
CA SER A 175 3.09 -38.90 38.94
C SER A 175 1.65 -38.62 39.46
N PRO A 176 0.55 -38.84 38.68
CA PRO A 176 0.37 -39.20 37.24
C PRO A 176 -0.58 -38.26 36.41
N LEU A 177 -0.61 -38.45 35.08
CA LEU A 177 -1.48 -37.78 34.06
C LEU A 177 -2.99 -38.14 34.19
N PRO A 178 -3.95 -37.35 33.65
CA PRO A 178 -4.46 -37.58 32.26
C PRO A 178 -4.92 -36.26 31.55
N PRO A 179 -5.75 -36.24 30.47
CA PRO A 179 -5.32 -35.73 29.16
C PRO A 179 -6.14 -34.52 28.65
N ASP A 180 -5.77 -34.08 27.43
CA ASP A 180 -6.55 -33.26 26.49
C ASP A 180 -6.73 -31.76 26.79
N SER A 181 -6.22 -30.93 25.87
CA SER A 181 -6.94 -29.82 25.21
C SER A 181 -5.93 -28.94 24.45
N SER A 182 -5.71 -29.26 23.18
CA SER A 182 -5.11 -28.35 22.22
C SER A 182 -6.12 -27.24 21.89
N SER A 183 -5.93 -26.04 22.45
CA SER A 183 -6.61 -24.84 21.97
C SER A 183 -5.83 -24.28 20.78
N SER A 184 -6.27 -24.63 19.57
CA SER A 184 -5.89 -23.97 18.33
C SER A 184 -6.60 -22.61 18.24
N SER A 185 -5.82 -21.53 18.26
CA SER A 185 -6.26 -20.21 17.80
C SER A 185 -6.11 -20.17 16.28
N SER A 186 -7.21 -20.41 15.55
CA SER A 186 -7.32 -20.11 14.12
C SER A 186 -8.37 -19.00 13.99
N SER A 187 -7.92 -17.79 13.62
CA SER A 187 -8.73 -16.72 13.02
C SER A 187 -7.88 -15.48 12.73
N THR A 188 -6.96 -15.61 11.77
CA THR A 188 -6.32 -14.46 11.07
C THR A 188 -6.04 -14.74 9.58
N GLU A 189 -6.51 -15.86 9.03
CA GLU A 189 -6.06 -16.33 7.69
C GLU A 189 -6.43 -15.39 6.53
N GLN A 190 -7.56 -14.67 6.58
CA GLN A 190 -7.98 -13.80 5.46
C GLN A 190 -7.26 -12.45 5.38
N ASP A 191 -6.88 -11.86 6.53
CA ASP A 191 -6.13 -10.60 6.57
C ASP A 191 -4.63 -10.86 6.28
N GLU A 192 -4.13 -12.02 6.71
CA GLU A 192 -2.74 -12.45 6.45
C GLU A 192 -2.49 -12.75 4.97
N ASP A 193 -3.44 -13.34 4.25
CA ASP A 193 -3.29 -13.66 2.83
C ASP A 193 -3.12 -12.39 1.96
N SER A 194 -3.91 -11.34 2.22
CA SER A 194 -3.79 -10.07 1.49
C SER A 194 -2.50 -9.30 1.82
N GLU A 195 -2.05 -9.37 3.08
CA GLU A 195 -0.78 -8.77 3.51
C GLU A 195 0.42 -9.56 2.92
N MET A 196 0.33 -10.88 2.86
CA MET A 196 1.36 -11.75 2.28
C MET A 196 1.51 -11.56 0.77
N ASP A 197 0.40 -11.43 0.05
CA ASP A 197 0.41 -11.14 -1.40
C ASP A 197 1.04 -9.78 -1.71
N GLU A 198 0.81 -8.76 -0.88
CA GLU A 198 1.41 -7.43 -1.06
C GLU A 198 2.90 -7.44 -0.72
N LEU A 199 3.31 -8.17 0.33
CA LEU A 199 4.72 -8.39 0.65
C LEU A 199 5.43 -9.17 -0.47
N MET A 200 4.80 -10.18 -1.06
CA MET A 200 5.34 -10.93 -2.20
C MET A 200 5.56 -10.01 -3.41
N ARG A 201 4.62 -9.10 -3.70
CA ARG A 201 4.80 -8.09 -4.77
C ARG A 201 5.94 -7.13 -4.47
N GLU A 202 6.00 -6.57 -3.26
CA GLU A 202 7.07 -5.65 -2.85
C GLU A 202 8.44 -6.34 -2.92
N ILE A 203 8.51 -7.63 -2.57
CA ILE A 203 9.73 -8.45 -2.72
C ILE A 203 10.08 -8.64 -4.20
N SER A 204 9.12 -9.03 -5.05
CA SER A 204 9.35 -9.19 -6.50
C SER A 204 9.81 -7.89 -7.16
N GLU A 205 9.25 -6.74 -6.78
CA GLU A 205 9.66 -5.41 -7.27
C GLU A 205 11.04 -4.99 -6.72
N SER A 206 11.43 -5.47 -5.55
CA SER A 206 12.75 -5.18 -4.96
C SER A 206 13.87 -6.08 -5.49
N GLU A 207 13.56 -7.25 -6.06
CA GLU A 207 14.56 -8.17 -6.64
C GLU A 207 15.05 -7.74 -8.03
N GLU A 208 14.34 -6.86 -8.75
CA GLU A 208 14.74 -6.36 -10.08
C GLU A 208 15.77 -5.21 -10.05
N ASP A 209 16.05 -4.62 -8.89
CA ASP A 209 16.94 -3.46 -8.74
C ASP A 209 18.17 -3.74 -7.86
N ASP A 210 18.60 -5.02 -7.79
CA ASP A 210 19.87 -5.43 -7.17
C ASP A 210 21.02 -5.38 -8.19
N ASN A 211 21.37 -4.16 -8.62
CA ASN A 211 22.69 -3.84 -9.15
C ASN A 211 23.44 -2.95 -8.14
N ASP A 212 23.69 -3.49 -6.95
CA ASP A 212 24.67 -2.91 -6.03
C ASP A 212 26.08 -3.44 -6.38
N GLU A 213 26.97 -2.49 -6.72
CA GLU A 213 28.39 -2.71 -6.94
C GLU A 213 29.00 -3.59 -5.82
N LEU A 214 29.49 -4.76 -6.21
CA LEU A 214 30.22 -5.68 -5.35
C LEU A 214 31.57 -5.06 -4.93
N ASP A 215 31.63 -4.41 -3.76
CA ASP A 215 32.89 -4.17 -3.05
C ASP A 215 33.30 -5.51 -2.37
N GLU A 216 34.05 -6.34 -3.09
CA GLU A 216 34.83 -7.45 -2.53
C GLU A 216 35.85 -6.92 -1.51
N ASP A 217 35.57 -7.09 -0.21
CA ASP A 217 36.53 -7.61 0.77
C ASP A 217 36.02 -7.38 2.20
N SER A 218 35.68 -8.47 2.90
CA SER A 218 35.99 -8.66 4.33
C SER A 218 35.48 -10.02 4.81
N GLN A 219 36.33 -11.05 4.70
CA GLN A 219 36.19 -12.25 5.51
C GLN A 219 36.40 -11.88 7.00
N SER A 220 35.37 -11.99 7.83
CA SER A 220 35.56 -12.26 9.26
C SER A 220 34.35 -12.95 9.91
N GLN A 221 34.55 -14.26 10.12
CA GLN A 221 34.06 -15.12 11.20
C GLN A 221 32.75 -14.77 11.92
N MET A 222 31.78 -15.67 11.71
CA MET A 222 30.56 -15.84 12.49
C MET A 222 30.82 -15.87 14.00
N ARG A 223 30.06 -15.06 14.73
CA ARG A 223 29.63 -15.39 16.10
C ARG A 223 28.24 -14.83 16.34
N GLY A 224 27.29 -15.74 16.57
CA GLY A 224 25.87 -15.48 16.64
C GLY A 224 25.47 -14.46 17.69
N LYS A 225 24.66 -13.50 17.26
CA LYS A 225 23.65 -12.85 18.07
C LYS A 225 22.39 -12.77 17.22
N VAL A 226 21.38 -13.53 17.62
CA VAL A 226 19.99 -13.42 17.14
C VAL A 226 19.47 -12.08 17.68
N GLY A 227 19.76 -11.01 16.97
CA GLY A 227 19.03 -9.75 17.06
C GLY A 227 18.03 -9.73 15.92
N GLY A 228 16.74 -9.65 16.23
CA GLY A 228 15.69 -9.53 15.22
C GLY A 228 16.09 -8.47 14.20
N LYS A 229 16.08 -8.83 12.92
CA LYS A 229 16.29 -7.88 11.83
C LYS A 229 15.25 -6.78 12.00
N SER A 230 15.68 -5.59 12.44
CA SER A 230 14.87 -4.38 12.36
C SER A 230 14.39 -4.27 10.93
N LYS A 231 13.09 -4.43 10.68
CA LYS A 231 12.48 -4.22 9.37
C LYS A 231 12.97 -2.85 8.87
N ARG A 232 13.72 -2.82 7.77
CA ARG A 232 14.35 -1.62 7.20
C ARG A 232 13.46 -0.93 6.15
N GLY A 233 12.18 -1.30 6.08
CA GLY A 233 11.17 -0.67 5.23
C GLY A 233 10.23 0.23 6.04
N HIS A 234 9.52 1.12 5.34
CA HIS A 234 8.39 1.84 5.94
C HIS A 234 7.33 0.83 6.40
N ASN A 235 6.64 1.15 7.50
CA ASN A 235 5.53 0.31 7.92
C ASN A 235 4.43 0.37 6.84
N ALA A 236 3.73 -0.74 6.55
CA ALA A 236 2.65 -0.76 5.54
C ALA A 236 1.60 0.34 5.75
N TYR A 237 1.44 0.78 7.00
CA TYR A 237 0.52 1.82 7.46
C TYR A 237 1.06 3.25 7.36
N GLU A 238 2.24 3.43 6.80
CA GLU A 238 2.88 4.73 6.60
C GLU A 238 2.96 5.11 5.12
N GLY A 239 2.58 4.22 4.20
CA GLY A 239 2.62 4.49 2.76
C GLY A 239 1.55 5.49 2.26
N PRO A 240 1.68 5.98 1.02
CA PRO A 240 0.79 6.98 0.41
C PRO A 240 -0.66 6.49 0.26
N ALA A 241 -0.93 5.18 0.22
CA ALA A 241 -2.29 4.65 0.24
C ALA A 241 -3.07 4.99 1.54
N ASN A 242 -2.39 5.33 2.63
CA ASN A 242 -3.05 5.82 3.84
C ASN A 242 -3.58 7.25 3.68
N ASN A 243 -2.99 8.07 2.80
CA ASN A 243 -3.57 9.35 2.41
C ASN A 243 -4.96 9.14 1.78
N LEU A 244 -5.08 8.16 0.89
CA LEU A 244 -6.36 7.81 0.26
C LEU A 244 -7.37 7.29 1.28
N ALA A 245 -6.93 6.46 2.23
CA ALA A 245 -7.79 5.99 3.33
C ALA A 245 -8.35 7.17 4.15
N VAL A 246 -7.52 8.18 4.45
CA VAL A 246 -7.97 9.42 5.12
C VAL A 246 -9.01 10.17 4.29
N LEU A 247 -8.79 10.31 2.98
CA LEU A 247 -9.76 10.97 2.07
C LEU A 247 -11.10 10.24 2.03
N ILE A 248 -11.09 8.90 2.01
CA ILE A 248 -12.32 8.09 1.97
C ILE A 248 -13.08 8.19 3.29
N VAL A 249 -12.39 8.09 4.43
CA VAL A 249 -13.01 8.33 5.74
C VAL A 249 -13.63 9.73 5.79
N ALA A 250 -12.94 10.76 5.28
CA ALA A 250 -13.46 12.12 5.21
C ALA A 250 -14.73 12.20 4.35
N CYS A 251 -14.72 11.61 3.15
CA CYS A 251 -15.89 11.56 2.27
C CYS A 251 -17.10 10.95 2.98
N TRP A 252 -16.88 9.85 3.70
CA TRP A 252 -17.93 9.17 4.44
C TRP A 252 -18.41 9.95 5.66
N THR A 253 -17.53 10.64 6.38
CA THR A 253 -17.94 11.51 7.49
C THR A 253 -18.86 12.64 7.04
N LEU A 254 -18.68 13.16 5.81
CA LEU A 254 -19.57 14.14 5.19
C LEU A 254 -20.76 13.50 4.43
N ARG A 255 -20.92 12.18 4.48
CA ARG A 255 -21.95 11.40 3.75
C ARG A 255 -21.94 11.61 2.23
N ILE A 256 -20.77 11.87 1.66
CA ILE A 256 -20.57 11.95 0.22
C ILE A 256 -20.62 10.51 -0.35
N PRO A 257 -21.47 10.23 -1.37
CA PRO A 257 -21.65 8.89 -1.91
C PRO A 257 -20.53 8.48 -2.88
N VAL A 258 -19.34 8.22 -2.33
CA VAL A 258 -18.12 7.84 -3.07
C VAL A 258 -17.93 6.33 -3.04
N MET A 259 -17.58 5.76 -4.19
CA MET A 259 -17.10 4.37 -4.34
C MET A 259 -15.58 4.31 -4.33
N TYR A 260 -14.99 3.15 -3.99
CA TYR A 260 -13.52 2.98 -4.09
C TYR A 260 -13.06 3.04 -5.55
N SER A 261 -13.87 2.52 -6.47
CA SER A 261 -13.64 2.61 -7.92
C SER A 261 -13.53 4.05 -8.42
N ASP A 262 -14.28 4.99 -7.84
CA ASP A 262 -14.19 6.40 -8.21
C ASP A 262 -12.80 6.97 -7.94
N ILE A 263 -12.26 6.69 -6.75
CA ILE A 263 -10.93 7.16 -6.35
C ILE A 263 -9.85 6.55 -7.25
N ILE A 264 -9.92 5.24 -7.51
CA ILE A 264 -8.95 4.55 -8.36
C ILE A 264 -9.01 5.07 -9.79
N ARG A 265 -10.20 5.25 -10.36
CA ARG A 265 -10.35 5.81 -11.69
C ARG A 265 -9.74 7.21 -11.79
N HIS A 266 -9.94 8.08 -10.80
CA HIS A 266 -9.29 9.40 -10.80
C HIS A 266 -7.77 9.34 -10.62
N ILE A 267 -7.24 8.29 -9.99
CA ILE A 267 -5.80 8.03 -9.90
C ILE A 267 -5.25 7.60 -11.27
N GLU A 268 -5.91 6.65 -11.94
CA GLU A 268 -5.54 6.16 -13.28
C GLU A 268 -5.62 7.27 -14.34
N LEU A 269 -6.62 8.16 -14.22
CA LEU A 269 -6.76 9.35 -15.08
C LEU A 269 -5.76 10.49 -14.77
N TYR A 270 -4.86 10.28 -13.79
CA TYR A 270 -3.88 11.25 -13.29
C TYR A 270 -4.52 12.58 -12.82
N GLU A 271 -5.80 12.57 -12.46
CA GLU A 271 -6.51 13.73 -11.92
C GLU A 271 -6.30 13.85 -10.42
N LEU A 272 -6.26 12.71 -9.72
CA LEU A 272 -5.92 12.61 -8.32
C LEU A 272 -4.43 12.23 -8.19
N PRO A 273 -3.56 13.12 -7.67
CA PRO A 273 -2.13 12.83 -7.56
C PRO A 273 -1.85 11.62 -6.68
N TYR A 274 -1.34 10.54 -7.27
CA TYR A 274 -0.95 9.33 -6.54
C TYR A 274 0.13 8.57 -7.32
N LEU A 275 -0.03 8.46 -8.64
CA LEU A 275 0.97 7.96 -9.58
C LEU A 275 1.97 9.09 -9.92
N ASP A 276 3.25 8.85 -9.68
CA ASP A 276 4.33 9.86 -9.76
C ASP A 276 3.95 11.21 -9.13
N PRO A 277 3.75 11.28 -7.80
CA PRO A 277 3.43 12.53 -7.13
C PRO A 277 4.70 13.36 -6.86
N VAL A 278 5.89 12.78 -7.00
CA VAL A 278 7.17 13.43 -6.70
C VAL A 278 7.43 14.60 -7.66
N ARG A 279 6.99 14.50 -8.91
CA ARG A 279 7.08 15.61 -9.89
C ARG A 279 6.37 16.90 -9.45
N LEU A 280 5.39 16.79 -8.55
CA LEU A 280 4.57 17.91 -8.04
C LEU A 280 5.18 18.56 -6.78
N LEU A 281 6.25 17.98 -6.23
CA LEU A 281 6.90 18.45 -5.01
C LEU A 281 7.99 19.50 -5.33
N PRO A 282 8.28 20.43 -4.40
CA PRO A 282 9.39 21.38 -4.57
C PRO A 282 10.74 20.69 -4.70
N MET A 283 11.56 21.12 -5.68
CA MET A 283 12.87 20.52 -5.97
C MET A 283 13.84 20.51 -4.79
N GLU A 284 13.77 21.53 -3.93
CA GLU A 284 14.58 21.62 -2.72
C GLU A 284 14.35 20.42 -1.81
N MET A 285 13.09 20.01 -1.63
CA MET A 285 12.73 18.84 -0.83
C MET A 285 13.15 17.54 -1.52
N VAL A 286 12.90 17.44 -2.83
CA VAL A 286 13.19 16.23 -3.62
C VAL A 286 14.69 15.93 -3.63
N SER A 287 15.54 16.95 -3.67
CA SER A 287 17.00 16.78 -3.67
C SER A 287 17.58 16.08 -2.43
N HIS A 288 16.80 16.04 -1.35
CA HIS A 288 17.17 15.43 -0.07
C HIS A 288 16.55 14.03 0.15
N LEU A 289 15.66 13.58 -0.75
CA LEU A 289 15.02 12.26 -0.64
C LEU A 289 15.95 11.14 -1.09
N THR A 290 15.96 10.04 -0.34
CA THR A 290 16.63 8.80 -0.74
C THR A 290 15.86 8.09 -1.86
N LYS A 291 16.54 7.26 -2.67
CA LYS A 291 15.91 6.42 -3.72
C LYS A 291 14.70 5.64 -3.17
N HIS A 292 14.87 4.98 -2.03
CA HIS A 292 13.80 4.26 -1.34
C HIS A 292 12.60 5.17 -0.97
N ASN A 293 12.83 6.39 -0.48
CA ASN A 293 11.73 7.29 -0.15
C ASN A 293 11.02 7.83 -1.41
N VAL A 294 11.75 8.03 -2.51
CA VAL A 294 11.16 8.40 -3.80
C VAL A 294 10.25 7.28 -4.30
N GLN A 295 10.73 6.04 -4.31
CA GLN A 295 9.94 4.86 -4.70
C GLN A 295 8.72 4.67 -3.79
N ALA A 296 8.89 4.78 -2.47
CA ALA A 296 7.79 4.66 -1.51
C ALA A 296 6.76 5.80 -1.59
N LEU A 297 7.10 6.96 -2.14
CA LEU A 297 6.15 8.06 -2.40
C LEU A 297 5.46 7.91 -3.76
N SER A 298 6.08 7.22 -4.71
CA SER A 298 5.62 7.06 -6.09
C SER A 298 5.41 5.58 -6.44
N PRO A 299 4.30 4.98 -5.98
CA PRO A 299 3.95 3.62 -6.37
C PRO A 299 3.72 3.52 -7.88
N ALA A 300 4.08 2.37 -8.48
CA ALA A 300 3.94 2.12 -9.91
C ALA A 300 2.48 1.96 -10.35
N HIS A 301 1.64 1.39 -9.48
CA HIS A 301 0.25 1.04 -9.77
C HIS A 301 -0.72 1.67 -8.77
N ALA A 302 -1.97 1.85 -9.19
CA ALA A 302 -3.05 2.23 -8.30
C ALA A 302 -3.26 1.14 -7.22
N PRO A 303 -3.68 1.50 -6.00
CA PRO A 303 -3.89 0.49 -4.97
C PRO A 303 -5.11 -0.36 -5.31
N LYS A 304 -5.04 -1.66 -5.02
CA LYS A 304 -6.20 -2.54 -5.10
C LYS A 304 -7.33 -2.06 -4.17
N ILE A 305 -8.57 -2.25 -4.60
CA ILE A 305 -9.74 -1.85 -3.80
C ILE A 305 -9.79 -2.52 -2.45
N LEU A 306 -9.54 -3.83 -2.42
CA LEU A 306 -9.60 -4.61 -1.17
C LEU A 306 -8.53 -4.16 -0.17
N THR A 307 -7.30 -3.85 -0.64
CA THR A 307 -6.23 -3.36 0.24
C THR A 307 -6.52 -1.94 0.73
N LEU A 308 -7.07 -1.08 -0.14
CA LEU A 308 -7.51 0.26 0.23
C LEU A 308 -8.68 0.22 1.22
N HIS A 309 -9.64 -0.68 1.04
CA HIS A 309 -10.73 -0.92 1.98
C HIS A 309 -10.20 -1.40 3.33
N ALA A 310 -9.29 -2.37 3.37
CA ALA A 310 -8.69 -2.86 4.61
C ALA A 310 -8.02 -1.73 5.40
N ARG A 311 -7.23 -0.87 4.72
CA ARG A 311 -6.59 0.31 5.34
C ARG A 311 -7.62 1.31 5.87
N THR A 312 -8.66 1.60 5.10
CA THR A 312 -9.75 2.52 5.45
C THR A 312 -10.56 1.99 6.64
N SER A 313 -10.95 0.73 6.60
CA SER A 313 -11.73 0.02 7.61
C SER A 313 -10.96 -0.04 8.95
N ARG A 314 -9.66 -0.35 8.88
CA ARG A 314 -8.77 -0.28 10.05
C ARG A 314 -8.68 1.13 10.63
N LEU A 315 -8.49 2.15 9.80
CA LEU A 315 -8.44 3.54 10.27
C LEU A 315 -9.74 3.93 10.99
N ALA A 316 -10.89 3.62 10.41
CA ALA A 316 -12.19 3.86 11.03
C ALA A 316 -12.33 3.14 12.39
N LYS A 317 -11.91 1.88 12.48
CA LYS A 317 -11.86 1.11 13.73
C LYS A 317 -10.97 1.77 14.78
N GLN A 318 -9.76 2.20 14.39
CA GLN A 318 -8.80 2.83 15.29
C GLN A 318 -9.31 4.18 15.81
N LEU A 319 -9.92 4.99 14.95
CA LEU A 319 -10.56 6.25 15.34
C LEU A 319 -11.65 6.02 16.39
N TYR A 320 -12.45 4.97 16.23
CA TYR A 320 -13.49 4.62 17.19
C TYR A 320 -12.92 4.09 18.51
N ILE A 321 -11.91 3.21 18.48
CA ILE A 321 -11.32 2.64 19.69
C ILE A 321 -10.62 3.72 20.52
N SER A 322 -9.78 4.53 19.86
CA SER A 322 -8.92 5.52 20.53
C SER A 322 -9.65 6.81 20.89
N TYR A 323 -10.51 7.31 19.98
CA TYR A 323 -11.11 8.64 20.11
C TYR A 323 -12.63 8.63 20.25
N LYS A 324 -13.28 7.47 20.16
CA LYS A 324 -14.75 7.35 20.14
C LYS A 324 -15.42 8.13 19.00
N ILE A 325 -14.66 8.41 17.94
CA ILE A 325 -15.18 9.03 16.72
C ILE A 325 -15.81 7.90 15.88
N SER A 326 -17.13 7.96 15.70
CA SER A 326 -17.84 7.01 14.84
C SER A 326 -18.00 7.60 13.44
N THR A 327 -17.62 6.84 12.42
CA THR A 327 -17.99 7.17 11.03
C THR A 327 -19.47 6.81 10.82
N PRO A 328 -20.27 7.66 10.16
CA PRO A 328 -21.67 7.37 9.90
C PRO A 328 -21.84 6.25 8.86
N GLU A 329 -23.07 5.75 8.72
CA GLU A 329 -23.46 4.86 7.63
C GLU A 329 -23.31 5.55 6.27
N ALA A 330 -22.95 4.75 5.26
CA ALA A 330 -22.82 5.16 3.88
C ALA A 330 -24.14 5.74 3.35
N ASN A 331 -24.04 6.72 2.47
CA ASN A 331 -25.20 7.23 1.73
C ASN A 331 -25.61 6.22 0.64
N THR A 332 -26.37 5.21 1.03
CA THR A 332 -26.61 4.01 0.22
C THR A 332 -27.58 4.20 -0.93
N ALA A 333 -28.53 5.13 -0.83
CA ALA A 333 -29.50 5.36 -1.89
C ALA A 333 -28.85 5.73 -3.25
N PRO A 334 -27.98 6.77 -3.33
CA PRO A 334 -27.27 7.09 -4.57
C PRO A 334 -26.27 5.99 -4.97
N LEU A 335 -25.58 5.35 -4.03
CA LEU A 335 -24.64 4.26 -4.34
C LEU A 335 -25.36 3.07 -4.99
N LEU A 336 -26.48 2.64 -4.42
CA LEU A 336 -27.29 1.55 -4.95
C LEU A 336 -27.87 1.92 -6.32
N TRP A 337 -28.33 3.15 -6.51
CA TRP A 337 -28.81 3.59 -7.81
C TRP A 337 -27.71 3.55 -8.87
N ARG A 338 -26.50 4.03 -8.55
CA ARG A 338 -25.33 3.96 -9.44
C ARG A 338 -24.98 2.52 -9.80
N ILE A 339 -24.95 1.60 -8.83
CA ILE A 339 -24.69 0.18 -9.08
C ILE A 339 -25.76 -0.40 -10.03
N ILE A 340 -27.03 -0.07 -9.79
CA ILE A 340 -28.13 -0.59 -10.59
C ILE A 340 -28.09 -0.07 -12.01
N GLN A 341 -27.81 1.22 -12.21
CA GLN A 341 -27.63 1.76 -13.55
C GLN A 341 -26.39 1.15 -14.24
N GLY A 342 -25.30 0.91 -13.49
CA GLY A 342 -24.10 0.24 -13.98
C GLY A 342 -24.34 -1.22 -14.39
N MET A 343 -25.33 -1.88 -13.77
CA MET A 343 -25.81 -3.22 -14.09
C MET A 343 -26.98 -3.22 -15.10
N SER A 344 -27.23 -2.11 -15.80
CA SER A 344 -28.35 -1.94 -16.76
C SER A 344 -29.73 -2.25 -16.17
N GLY A 345 -29.88 -2.02 -14.87
CA GLY A 345 -31.10 -2.32 -14.11
C GLY A 345 -32.14 -1.19 -14.16
N THR A 346 -33.35 -1.50 -13.69
CA THR A 346 -34.49 -0.57 -13.67
C THR A 346 -34.79 -0.08 -12.24
N PRO A 347 -35.65 0.96 -12.07
CA PRO A 347 -36.14 1.37 -10.75
C PRO A 347 -36.81 0.24 -9.96
N THR A 348 -37.40 -0.74 -10.63
CA THR A 348 -37.98 -1.92 -9.97
C THR A 348 -36.90 -2.79 -9.35
N LEU A 349 -35.76 -2.98 -10.04
CA LEU A 349 -34.60 -3.66 -9.47
C LEU A 349 -34.10 -2.93 -8.22
N TYR A 350 -34.11 -1.59 -8.23
CA TYR A 350 -33.75 -0.79 -7.04
C TYR A 350 -34.67 -1.06 -5.86
N ALA A 351 -35.98 -1.07 -6.08
CA ALA A 351 -36.93 -1.37 -5.02
C ALA A 351 -36.75 -2.79 -4.46
N MET A 352 -36.53 -3.78 -5.33
CA MET A 352 -36.31 -5.17 -4.94
C MET A 352 -35.00 -5.35 -4.16
N THR A 353 -33.89 -4.81 -4.66
CA THR A 353 -32.60 -4.89 -3.97
C THR A 353 -32.65 -4.16 -2.64
N LYS A 354 -33.26 -2.98 -2.55
CA LYS A 354 -33.42 -2.26 -1.29
C LYS A 354 -34.16 -3.11 -0.24
N ARG A 355 -35.23 -3.80 -0.63
CA ARG A 355 -35.96 -4.72 0.26
C ARG A 355 -35.09 -5.89 0.70
N LEU A 356 -34.34 -6.49 -0.23
CA LEU A 356 -33.43 -7.60 0.06
C LEU A 356 -32.31 -7.17 1.02
N SER A 357 -31.65 -6.03 0.77
CA SER A 357 -30.58 -5.50 1.61
C SER A 357 -31.04 -5.25 3.05
N HIS A 358 -32.26 -4.74 3.24
CA HIS A 358 -32.84 -4.56 4.58
C HIS A 358 -33.08 -5.90 5.28
N ARG A 359 -33.53 -6.93 4.56
CA ARG A 359 -33.74 -8.27 5.13
C ARG A 359 -32.43 -8.96 5.48
N LEU A 360 -31.41 -8.82 4.64
CA LEU A 360 -30.06 -9.34 4.88
C LEU A 360 -29.32 -8.60 6.00
N SER A 361 -29.84 -7.46 6.46
CA SER A 361 -29.22 -6.57 7.47
C SER A 361 -27.77 -6.26 7.09
N LEU A 362 -27.52 -5.81 5.85
CA LEU A 362 -26.17 -5.54 5.38
C LEU A 362 -25.50 -4.44 6.23
N PRO A 363 -24.23 -4.60 6.65
CA PRO A 363 -23.51 -3.52 7.34
C PRO A 363 -23.13 -2.45 6.32
N LEU A 364 -23.73 -1.27 6.45
CA LEU A 364 -23.51 -0.14 5.54
C LEU A 364 -22.47 0.84 6.10
N VAL A 365 -21.45 0.33 6.80
CA VAL A 365 -20.42 1.08 7.52
C VAL A 365 -19.02 0.67 7.05
N LEU A 366 -18.00 1.50 7.30
CA LEU A 366 -16.62 1.22 6.87
C LEU A 366 -16.02 -0.01 7.56
N HIS A 367 -16.39 -0.25 8.83
CA HIS A 367 -15.90 -1.38 9.61
C HIS A 367 -17.04 -2.02 10.38
N GLN A 368 -17.09 -3.34 10.37
CA GLN A 368 -18.14 -4.16 10.99
C GLN A 368 -18.42 -3.86 12.48
N SER A 369 -17.41 -3.44 13.25
CA SER A 369 -17.59 -3.10 14.68
C SER A 369 -18.42 -1.84 14.93
N LEU A 370 -18.60 -1.02 13.89
CA LEU A 370 -19.44 0.18 13.94
C LEU A 370 -20.89 -0.14 13.56
N ALA A 371 -21.15 -1.33 13.02
CA ALA A 371 -22.48 -1.74 12.61
C ALA A 371 -23.36 -2.06 13.83
N PRO A 372 -24.69 -1.83 13.73
CA PRO A 372 -25.63 -2.32 14.72
C PRO A 372 -25.58 -3.86 14.80
N LYS A 373 -26.00 -4.42 15.94
CA LYS A 373 -26.06 -5.88 16.11
C LYS A 373 -27.13 -6.48 15.21
N ILE A 374 -26.86 -7.68 14.70
CA ILE A 374 -27.78 -8.42 13.84
C ILE A 374 -29.01 -8.86 14.66
N PRO A 375 -30.24 -8.66 14.16
CA PRO A 375 -31.43 -9.21 14.79
C PRO A 375 -31.37 -10.74 14.80
N LYS A 376 -31.48 -11.36 15.98
CA LYS A 376 -31.50 -12.82 16.11
C LYS A 376 -32.88 -13.34 15.74
N PHE A 377 -32.96 -14.16 14.70
CA PHE A 377 -34.17 -14.91 14.37
C PHE A 377 -34.05 -16.38 14.78
N GLN A 378 -32.82 -16.91 14.87
CA GLN A 378 -32.53 -18.27 15.32
C GLN A 378 -31.40 -18.29 16.36
N SER A 379 -31.35 -19.36 17.17
CA SER A 379 -30.27 -19.54 18.16
C SER A 379 -28.88 -19.69 17.53
N ARG A 380 -28.80 -20.02 16.23
CA ARG A 380 -27.56 -20.16 15.46
C ARG A 380 -27.17 -18.89 14.68
N ASP A 381 -28.00 -17.85 14.69
CA ASP A 381 -27.67 -16.61 13.98
C ASP A 381 -26.50 -15.89 14.66
N PRO A 382 -25.49 -15.43 13.89
CA PRO A 382 -24.38 -14.66 14.44
C PRO A 382 -24.89 -13.36 15.06
N GLN A 383 -24.30 -12.98 16.21
CA GLN A 383 -24.72 -11.79 16.95
C GLN A 383 -24.04 -10.51 16.45
N THR A 384 -22.95 -10.67 15.71
CA THR A 384 -22.03 -9.63 15.25
C THR A 384 -21.70 -9.85 13.79
N HIS A 385 -21.39 -8.75 13.12
CA HIS A 385 -20.97 -8.72 11.72
C HIS A 385 -19.52 -9.17 11.52
N ASP A 386 -18.94 -10.03 12.37
CA ASP A 386 -17.50 -10.24 12.45
C ASP A 386 -16.84 -10.79 11.18
N LEU A 387 -17.65 -11.33 10.28
CA LEU A 387 -17.20 -11.83 8.97
C LEU A 387 -17.56 -10.87 7.83
N ASP A 388 -18.31 -9.80 8.07
CA ASP A 388 -18.90 -8.89 7.05
C ASP A 388 -18.11 -7.59 6.85
N ASN A 389 -16.78 -7.65 6.93
CA ASN A 389 -15.93 -6.51 6.58
C ASN A 389 -15.72 -6.40 5.07
N ALA A 390 -16.81 -6.30 4.32
CA ALA A 390 -16.79 -6.14 2.88
C ALA A 390 -17.01 -4.67 2.48
N PRO A 391 -16.45 -4.20 1.36
CA PRO A 391 -16.81 -2.90 0.79
C PRO A 391 -18.33 -2.81 0.61
N VAL A 392 -18.91 -1.65 0.93
CA VAL A 392 -20.38 -1.45 0.87
C VAL A 392 -20.90 -1.60 -0.57
N GLU A 393 -20.13 -1.12 -1.55
CA GLU A 393 -20.41 -1.32 -2.98
C GLU A 393 -20.46 -2.80 -3.37
N ALA A 394 -19.52 -3.62 -2.91
CA ALA A 394 -19.51 -5.07 -3.14
C ALA A 394 -20.73 -5.75 -2.50
N SER A 395 -21.07 -5.31 -1.29
CA SER A 395 -22.22 -5.83 -0.54
C SER A 395 -23.55 -5.51 -1.24
N LEU A 396 -23.69 -4.28 -1.75
CA LEU A 396 -24.86 -3.87 -2.52
C LEU A 396 -24.92 -4.59 -3.87
N LEU A 397 -23.79 -4.73 -4.57
CA LEU A 397 -23.71 -5.46 -5.84
C LEU A 397 -24.09 -6.93 -5.68
N ALA A 398 -23.56 -7.62 -4.66
CA ALA A 398 -23.91 -9.01 -4.39
C ALA A 398 -25.42 -9.17 -4.13
N ALA A 399 -26.05 -8.22 -3.43
CA ALA A 399 -27.50 -8.20 -3.28
C ALA A 399 -28.24 -8.00 -4.62
N VAL A 400 -27.73 -7.16 -5.52
CA VAL A 400 -28.29 -7.01 -6.89
C VAL A 400 -28.20 -8.34 -7.65
N ILE A 401 -27.05 -9.01 -7.64
CA ILE A 401 -26.83 -10.29 -8.31
C ILE A 401 -27.80 -11.36 -7.78
N VAL A 402 -27.98 -11.42 -6.46
CA VAL A 402 -28.95 -12.34 -5.85
C VAL A 402 -30.38 -12.06 -6.33
N VAL A 403 -30.81 -10.80 -6.39
CA VAL A 403 -32.15 -10.45 -6.94
C VAL A 403 -32.28 -10.89 -8.38
N LEU A 404 -31.28 -10.59 -9.22
CA LEU A 404 -31.28 -10.97 -10.63
C LEU A 404 -31.31 -12.49 -10.81
N LYS A 405 -30.58 -13.24 -9.97
CA LYS A 405 -30.61 -14.71 -9.94
C LYS A 405 -31.97 -15.25 -9.53
N MET A 406 -32.65 -14.63 -8.55
CA MET A 406 -34.01 -15.00 -8.15
C MET A 406 -35.04 -14.74 -9.25
N VAL A 407 -34.92 -13.62 -9.98
CA VAL A 407 -35.86 -13.21 -11.02
C VAL A 407 -35.68 -14.02 -12.31
N TYR A 408 -34.46 -14.02 -12.87
CA TYR A 408 -34.19 -14.57 -14.21
C TYR A 408 -33.78 -16.04 -14.19
N GLY A 409 -33.25 -16.51 -13.07
CA GLY A 409 -32.77 -17.87 -12.94
C GLY A 409 -31.42 -18.15 -13.57
N PHE A 410 -30.43 -17.31 -13.20
CA PHE A 410 -29.01 -17.52 -13.50
C PHE A 410 -28.38 -18.70 -12.75
N ASP A 411 -29.17 -19.70 -12.36
CA ASP A 411 -28.80 -20.84 -11.55
C ASP A 411 -28.99 -22.18 -12.30
N GLY A 412 -29.17 -22.08 -13.63
CA GLY A 412 -29.36 -23.19 -14.57
C GLY A 412 -30.82 -23.42 -14.96
N GLU A 413 -31.78 -22.81 -14.24
CA GLU A 413 -33.21 -22.95 -14.48
C GLU A 413 -33.84 -21.59 -14.77
N ARG A 414 -34.26 -21.36 -16.02
CA ARG A 414 -34.86 -20.08 -16.42
C ARG A 414 -36.19 -19.82 -15.70
N ARG A 415 -36.36 -18.60 -15.20
CA ARG A 415 -37.57 -18.15 -14.49
C ARG A 415 -38.23 -16.99 -15.20
N SER A 416 -39.55 -16.92 -15.07
CA SER A 416 -40.38 -15.88 -15.66
C SER A 416 -41.58 -15.62 -14.76
N PRO A 417 -42.02 -14.36 -14.63
CA PRO A 417 -43.20 -14.00 -13.85
C PRO A 417 -44.46 -14.66 -14.43
N LYS A 418 -45.31 -15.23 -13.57
CA LYS A 418 -46.61 -15.81 -13.96
C LYS A 418 -47.75 -14.80 -13.90
N ASP A 419 -47.73 -13.93 -12.88
CA ASP A 419 -48.79 -12.97 -12.59
C ASP A 419 -48.41 -11.54 -13.01
N ASN A 420 -49.39 -10.74 -13.41
CA ASN A 420 -49.18 -9.32 -13.73
C ASN A 420 -48.81 -8.47 -12.51
N ASP A 421 -49.11 -8.96 -11.30
CA ASP A 421 -48.79 -8.29 -10.03
C ASP A 421 -47.37 -8.58 -9.53
N ASP A 422 -46.64 -9.50 -10.18
CA ASP A 422 -45.26 -9.82 -9.83
C ASP A 422 -44.33 -8.65 -10.22
N PRO A 423 -43.54 -8.08 -9.28
CA PRO A 423 -42.59 -7.02 -9.60
C PRO A 423 -41.56 -7.42 -10.66
N ALA A 424 -41.27 -8.71 -10.85
CA ALA A 424 -40.41 -9.22 -11.91
C ALA A 424 -40.95 -8.89 -13.32
N PHE A 425 -42.26 -8.69 -13.48
CA PHE A 425 -42.88 -8.33 -14.76
C PHE A 425 -42.46 -6.94 -15.28
N ALA A 426 -42.02 -6.05 -14.38
CA ALA A 426 -41.53 -4.73 -14.74
C ALA A 426 -40.06 -4.74 -15.21
N LEU A 427 -39.38 -5.88 -15.18
CA LEU A 427 -38.01 -6.02 -15.65
C LEU A 427 -37.93 -6.33 -17.16
N PRO A 428 -36.80 -6.03 -17.82
CA PRO A 428 -36.60 -6.36 -19.24
C PRO A 428 -36.62 -7.86 -19.50
N CYS A 429 -36.83 -8.25 -20.76
CA CYS A 429 -36.62 -9.64 -21.18
C CYS A 429 -35.17 -10.08 -20.92
N ILE A 430 -34.96 -11.36 -20.59
CA ILE A 430 -33.62 -11.87 -20.26
C ILE A 430 -32.65 -11.73 -21.44
N GLU A 431 -33.10 -11.96 -22.67
CA GLU A 431 -32.28 -11.83 -23.89
C GLU A 431 -31.82 -10.38 -24.10
N ASP A 432 -32.75 -9.42 -23.99
CA ASP A 432 -32.45 -7.99 -24.11
C ASP A 432 -31.50 -7.53 -23.00
N TYR A 433 -31.71 -8.03 -21.77
CA TYR A 433 -30.85 -7.73 -20.63
C TYR A 433 -29.43 -8.26 -20.83
N LEU A 434 -29.29 -9.53 -21.23
CA LEU A 434 -27.98 -10.15 -21.50
C LEU A 434 -27.26 -9.46 -22.67
N PHE A 435 -27.99 -9.06 -23.71
CA PHE A 435 -27.42 -8.29 -24.81
C PHE A 435 -26.82 -6.97 -24.33
N LEU A 436 -27.53 -6.22 -23.49
CA LEU A 436 -27.03 -4.97 -22.92
C LEU A 436 -25.85 -5.18 -21.99
N VAL A 437 -25.88 -6.23 -21.15
CA VAL A 437 -24.76 -6.56 -20.26
C VAL A 437 -23.50 -6.86 -21.08
N ARG A 438 -23.61 -7.65 -22.17
CA ARG A 438 -22.50 -7.94 -23.09
C ARG A 438 -21.93 -6.68 -23.71
N GLN A 439 -22.79 -5.82 -24.28
CA GLN A 439 -22.36 -4.55 -24.87
C GLN A 439 -21.60 -3.68 -23.87
N MET A 440 -22.07 -3.62 -22.61
CA MET A 440 -21.44 -2.85 -21.55
C MET A 440 -20.10 -3.43 -21.09
N ILE A 441 -19.95 -4.76 -21.08
CA ILE A 441 -18.66 -5.41 -20.79
C ILE A 441 -17.64 -5.04 -21.87
N ASP A 442 -18.01 -5.09 -23.14
CA ASP A 442 -17.12 -4.79 -24.26
C ASP A 442 -16.64 -3.32 -24.23
N VAL A 443 -17.57 -2.38 -24.02
CA VAL A 443 -17.25 -0.94 -23.94
C VAL A 443 -16.36 -0.62 -22.74
N ASN A 444 -16.65 -1.17 -21.56
CA ASN A 444 -15.82 -0.97 -20.37
C ASN A 444 -14.41 -1.54 -20.57
N THR A 445 -14.32 -2.76 -21.09
CA THR A 445 -13.01 -3.42 -21.29
C THR A 445 -12.12 -2.59 -22.22
N ARG A 446 -12.69 -2.00 -23.28
CA ARG A 446 -11.96 -1.09 -24.18
C ARG A 446 -11.48 0.17 -23.46
N ARG A 447 -12.35 0.85 -22.70
CA ARG A 447 -11.99 2.10 -22.00
C ARG A 447 -10.99 1.88 -20.87
N GLU A 448 -11.19 0.84 -20.06
CA GLU A 448 -10.30 0.51 -18.95
C GLU A 448 -8.89 0.17 -19.45
N ALA A 449 -8.75 -0.51 -20.60
CA ALA A 449 -7.44 -0.84 -21.15
C ALA A 449 -6.61 0.40 -21.50
N ILE A 450 -7.23 1.52 -21.90
CA ILE A 450 -6.52 2.74 -22.34
C ILE A 450 -5.75 3.38 -21.18
N PHE A 451 -6.31 3.33 -19.97
CA PHE A 451 -5.83 4.10 -18.82
C PHE A 451 -5.24 3.24 -17.69
N ASN A 452 -5.46 1.92 -17.72
CA ASN A 452 -5.00 1.04 -16.66
C ASN A 452 -3.56 0.56 -16.90
N SER A 453 -2.69 0.78 -15.90
CA SER A 453 -1.28 0.37 -15.94
C SER A 453 -1.04 -1.15 -15.91
N GLU A 454 -2.02 -1.96 -15.46
CA GLU A 454 -1.88 -3.41 -15.31
C GLU A 454 -2.35 -4.19 -16.55
N LYS A 455 -3.25 -3.61 -17.37
CA LYS A 455 -3.83 -4.30 -18.54
C LYS A 455 -3.13 -3.84 -19.82
N PRO A 456 -2.55 -4.73 -20.64
CA PRO A 456 -1.93 -4.33 -21.89
C PRO A 456 -3.00 -3.88 -22.91
N ILE A 457 -2.69 -2.81 -23.65
CA ILE A 457 -3.48 -2.38 -24.80
C ILE A 457 -3.11 -3.26 -25.99
N PHE A 458 -4.09 -3.97 -26.55
CA PHE A 458 -3.91 -4.70 -27.81
C PHE A 458 -4.07 -3.74 -28.99
N MET A 459 -2.94 -3.19 -29.47
CA MET A 459 -2.91 -2.20 -30.55
C MET A 459 -3.54 -2.70 -31.86
N ASP A 460 -3.60 -4.01 -32.10
CA ASP A 460 -4.22 -4.62 -33.28
C ASP A 460 -5.74 -4.38 -33.37
N SER A 461 -6.37 -3.97 -32.27
CA SER A 461 -7.82 -3.73 -32.15
C SER A 461 -8.18 -2.29 -31.79
N ALA A 462 -7.20 -1.38 -31.77
CA ALA A 462 -7.41 0.02 -31.41
C ALA A 462 -7.95 0.79 -32.62
N ASP A 463 -9.11 1.41 -32.45
CA ASP A 463 -9.69 2.34 -33.43
C ASP A 463 -8.92 3.67 -33.41
N ASP A 464 -8.90 4.42 -34.53
CA ASP A 464 -8.18 5.70 -34.63
C ASP A 464 -8.62 6.71 -33.54
N GLU A 465 -9.91 6.76 -33.21
CA GLU A 465 -10.44 7.61 -32.14
C GLU A 465 -9.87 7.24 -30.75
N MET A 466 -9.63 5.95 -30.52
CA MET A 466 -9.07 5.44 -29.28
C MET A 466 -7.59 5.80 -29.16
N LEU A 467 -6.86 5.77 -30.27
CA LEU A 467 -5.46 6.20 -30.34
C LEU A 467 -5.34 7.71 -30.09
N ASP A 468 -6.21 8.52 -30.68
CA ASP A 468 -6.24 9.97 -30.44
C ASP A 468 -6.53 10.29 -28.97
N GLU A 469 -7.48 9.58 -28.34
CA GLU A 469 -7.78 9.73 -26.90
C GLU A 469 -6.56 9.34 -26.03
N TYR A 470 -5.89 8.24 -26.37
CA TYR A 470 -4.68 7.80 -25.68
C TYR A 470 -3.50 8.79 -25.84
N LEU A 471 -3.31 9.36 -27.03
CA LEU A 471 -2.29 10.37 -27.28
C LEU A 471 -2.57 11.67 -26.50
N ALA A 472 -3.82 12.13 -26.47
CA ALA A 472 -4.23 13.28 -25.67
C ALA A 472 -4.02 13.03 -24.16
N PHE A 473 -4.26 11.81 -23.71
CA PHE A 473 -3.96 11.38 -22.34
C PHE A 473 -2.45 11.40 -22.03
N CYS A 474 -1.62 10.87 -22.93
CA CYS A 474 -0.16 10.90 -22.79
C CYS A 474 0.38 12.34 -22.74
N GLU A 475 -0.13 13.23 -23.60
CA GLU A 475 0.23 14.64 -23.59
C GLU A 475 -0.07 15.28 -22.23
N LYS A 476 -1.26 15.04 -21.66
CA LYS A 476 -1.64 15.55 -20.33
C LYS A 476 -0.70 15.08 -19.22
N ILE A 477 -0.23 13.83 -19.27
CA ILE A 477 0.56 13.21 -18.19
C ILE A 477 2.04 13.58 -18.28
N LEU A 478 2.59 13.51 -19.50
CA LEU A 478 4.02 13.74 -19.74
C LEU A 478 4.38 15.21 -19.64
N LEU A 479 3.44 16.11 -19.91
CA LEU A 479 3.64 17.54 -19.69
C LEU A 479 3.56 17.86 -18.19
N ARG A 480 4.64 18.43 -17.66
CA ARG A 480 4.73 18.80 -16.25
C ARG A 480 3.83 20.00 -15.93
N PRO A 481 2.90 19.91 -14.97
CA PRO A 481 2.10 21.06 -14.57
C PRO A 481 2.98 22.08 -13.82
N GLY A 482 3.19 23.27 -14.41
CA GLY A 482 3.66 24.44 -13.67
C GLY A 482 5.16 24.79 -13.75
N GLU A 483 5.91 24.27 -14.72
CA GLU A 483 7.18 24.86 -15.12
C GLU A 483 7.08 25.42 -16.55
N ASP A 484 6.89 26.73 -16.66
CA ASP A 484 7.24 27.51 -17.87
C ASP A 484 8.75 27.46 -18.19
N GLN A 485 9.52 26.69 -17.42
CA GLN A 485 10.95 26.45 -17.58
C GLN A 485 11.20 25.11 -18.25
N TRP A 486 10.66 24.94 -19.45
CA TRP A 486 11.31 24.11 -20.45
C TRP A 486 12.81 24.48 -20.43
N ARG A 487 13.71 23.51 -20.23
CA ARG A 487 15.15 23.76 -20.42
C ARG A 487 15.33 24.30 -21.84
N GLU A 488 16.35 25.12 -22.11
CA GLU A 488 16.57 25.72 -23.44
C GLU A 488 16.53 24.68 -24.59
N HIS A 489 17.00 23.46 -24.33
CA HIS A 489 16.96 22.33 -25.26
C HIS A 489 15.54 21.80 -25.52
N GLU A 490 14.70 21.75 -24.48
CA GLU A 490 13.30 21.32 -24.60
C GLU A 490 12.48 22.40 -25.34
N ARG A 491 12.78 23.70 -25.15
CA ARG A 491 12.18 24.80 -25.93
C ARG A 491 12.52 24.73 -27.41
N MET A 492 13.76 24.34 -27.74
CA MET A 492 14.17 24.13 -29.13
C MET A 492 13.38 22.98 -29.76
N LEU A 493 13.28 21.84 -29.09
CA LEU A 493 12.50 20.69 -29.59
C LEU A 493 11.01 21.03 -29.76
N ALA A 494 10.42 21.76 -28.81
CA ALA A 494 9.04 22.26 -28.90
C ALA A 494 8.80 23.18 -30.10
N SER A 495 9.83 23.88 -30.59
CA SER A 495 9.71 24.72 -31.79
C SER A 495 9.65 23.92 -33.10
N TYR A 496 10.27 22.73 -33.14
CA TYR A 496 10.26 21.84 -34.30
C TYR A 496 9.09 20.84 -34.25
N PHE A 497 8.71 20.41 -33.06
CA PHE A 497 7.63 19.46 -32.79
C PHE A 497 6.69 20.06 -31.74
N PRO A 498 5.85 21.05 -32.12
CA PRO A 498 4.92 21.64 -31.17
C PRO A 498 3.94 20.57 -30.69
N PRO A 499 3.74 20.42 -29.37
CA PRO A 499 2.65 19.58 -28.88
C PRO A 499 1.35 20.15 -29.45
N SER A 500 0.58 19.30 -30.12
CA SER A 500 -0.75 19.68 -30.60
C SER A 500 -1.61 19.92 -29.38
N LEU A 501 -1.82 21.18 -28.96
CA LEU A 501 -2.88 21.52 -28.02
C LEU A 501 -4.22 21.17 -28.69
N GLY A 502 -4.58 19.89 -28.64
CA GLY A 502 -5.89 19.41 -29.05
C GLY A 502 -6.94 20.11 -28.20
N PRO A 503 -8.20 20.17 -28.68
CA PRO A 503 -9.29 20.67 -27.85
C PRO A 503 -9.24 19.88 -26.54
N SER A 504 -8.96 20.59 -25.44
CA SER A 504 -8.97 20.06 -24.08
C SER A 504 -10.15 19.11 -23.99
N ILE A 505 -9.88 17.80 -23.81
CA ILE A 505 -10.90 16.74 -23.68
C ILE A 505 -12.04 17.39 -22.94
N ALA A 506 -13.14 17.63 -23.66
CA ALA A 506 -14.26 18.39 -23.11
C ALA A 506 -14.54 17.73 -21.78
N LYS A 507 -14.37 18.48 -20.69
CA LYS A 507 -14.71 18.03 -19.35
C LYS A 507 -16.21 17.74 -19.41
N ASN A 508 -16.59 16.56 -19.88
CA ASN A 508 -17.89 16.01 -19.61
C ASN A 508 -17.87 15.91 -18.10
N PRO A 509 -18.64 16.74 -17.38
CA PRO A 509 -18.68 16.62 -15.95
C PRO A 509 -19.04 15.17 -15.65
N ILE A 510 -18.17 14.53 -14.88
CA ILE A 510 -18.17 13.11 -14.52
C ILE A 510 -19.44 12.70 -13.74
N THR A 511 -20.38 13.62 -13.55
CA THR A 511 -21.80 13.35 -13.26
C THR A 511 -22.54 12.57 -14.36
N GLY A 512 -21.89 12.22 -15.48
CA GLY A 512 -22.48 11.53 -16.63
C GLY A 512 -22.27 10.01 -16.73
N GLU A 513 -21.57 9.35 -15.79
CA GLU A 513 -21.57 7.89 -15.79
C GLU A 513 -22.94 7.40 -15.32
N CYS A 514 -23.65 6.76 -16.26
CA CYS A 514 -25.06 6.34 -16.24
C CYS A 514 -26.11 7.35 -16.71
N SER A 515 -25.79 8.19 -17.69
CA SER A 515 -26.79 8.44 -18.75
C SER A 515 -26.55 7.42 -19.86
N PRO A 516 -27.32 6.32 -19.96
CA PRO A 516 -27.33 5.58 -21.22
C PRO A 516 -27.72 6.61 -22.28
N SER A 517 -26.85 6.85 -23.25
CA SER A 517 -27.21 7.53 -24.48
C SER A 517 -28.41 6.78 -25.06
N ALA A 518 -29.62 7.28 -24.78
CA ALA A 518 -30.91 6.80 -25.27
C ALA A 518 -30.89 5.34 -25.74
N SER A 519 -30.65 4.39 -24.81
CA SER A 519 -30.69 2.97 -25.15
C SER A 519 -32.11 2.66 -25.62
N ALA A 520 -32.23 1.96 -26.74
CA ALA A 520 -33.48 1.53 -27.37
C ALA A 520 -34.53 1.10 -26.31
N PRO A 521 -35.83 1.37 -26.53
CA PRO A 521 -36.87 1.04 -25.56
C PRO A 521 -36.76 -0.44 -25.16
N LEU A 522 -36.36 -0.68 -23.90
CA LEU A 522 -36.31 -1.99 -23.29
C LEU A 522 -37.70 -2.62 -23.46
N ARG A 523 -37.80 -3.68 -24.24
CA ARG A 523 -39.07 -4.38 -24.38
C ARG A 523 -39.35 -5.04 -23.04
N ARG A 524 -40.57 -4.82 -22.54
CA ARG A 524 -41.07 -5.57 -21.39
C ARG A 524 -41.01 -7.05 -21.77
N GLY A 525 -40.51 -7.89 -20.86
CA GLY A 525 -40.55 -9.34 -21.07
C GLY A 525 -41.98 -9.77 -21.41
N PRO A 526 -42.22 -10.56 -22.47
CA PRO A 526 -43.56 -11.03 -22.77
C PRO A 526 -44.04 -11.91 -21.61
N PRO A 527 -45.32 -11.82 -21.20
CA PRO A 527 -45.90 -12.84 -20.34
C PRO A 527 -45.79 -14.18 -21.07
N VAL A 528 -45.18 -15.17 -20.43
CA VAL A 528 -45.01 -16.48 -21.03
C VAL A 528 -46.40 -17.12 -21.22
N GLN A 529 -46.79 -17.29 -22.48
CA GLN A 529 -47.93 -18.13 -22.86
C GLN A 529 -47.39 -19.50 -23.24
N GLY A 530 -47.39 -20.44 -22.28
CA GLY A 530 -47.00 -21.83 -22.48
C GLY A 530 -47.60 -22.73 -21.41
N PRO A 531 -47.61 -24.07 -21.60
CA PRO A 531 -48.22 -25.00 -20.65
C PRO A 531 -47.58 -24.85 -19.26
N SER A 532 -48.44 -24.73 -18.24
CA SER A 532 -48.16 -24.34 -16.85
C SER A 532 -47.10 -25.16 -16.10
N ASN A 533 -46.65 -26.29 -16.65
CA ASN A 533 -45.79 -27.26 -15.98
C ASN A 533 -44.28 -27.08 -16.27
N ILE A 534 -43.89 -26.10 -17.08
CA ILE A 534 -42.48 -25.88 -17.48
C ILE A 534 -41.86 -24.66 -16.76
N PHE A 535 -42.67 -23.75 -16.22
CA PHE A 535 -42.21 -22.47 -15.70
C PHE A 535 -42.19 -22.43 -14.17
N MET A 536 -41.00 -22.24 -13.60
CA MET A 536 -40.81 -22.06 -12.15
C MET A 536 -41.08 -20.60 -11.76
N THR A 537 -41.71 -20.41 -10.60
CA THR A 537 -41.88 -19.07 -10.04
C THR A 537 -40.54 -18.52 -9.53
N PRO A 538 -40.34 -17.19 -9.52
CA PRO A 538 -39.14 -16.57 -8.95
C PRO A 538 -38.86 -17.08 -7.53
N GLY A 539 -37.74 -17.77 -7.33
CA GLY A 539 -37.30 -18.28 -6.02
C GLY A 539 -37.82 -19.67 -5.58
N GLU A 540 -38.60 -20.39 -6.39
CA GLU A 540 -39.21 -21.70 -6.04
C GLU A 540 -38.19 -22.82 -5.82
N LYS A 541 -37.13 -22.84 -6.64
CA LYS A 541 -35.92 -23.67 -6.50
C LYS A 541 -34.74 -22.75 -6.71
N TYR A 542 -33.64 -23.00 -6.00
CA TYR A 542 -32.49 -22.09 -6.00
C TYR A 542 -31.21 -22.87 -5.78
N THR A 543 -30.33 -22.90 -6.77
CA THR A 543 -29.00 -23.52 -6.63
C THR A 543 -27.99 -22.49 -6.12
N ILE A 544 -27.20 -22.89 -5.12
CA ILE A 544 -26.13 -22.06 -4.56
C ILE A 544 -24.82 -22.60 -5.14
N PHE A 545 -24.07 -21.74 -5.83
CA PHE A 545 -22.76 -22.11 -6.35
C PHE A 545 -21.68 -21.82 -5.30
N HIS A 546 -20.63 -22.62 -5.33
CA HIS A 546 -19.47 -22.38 -4.47
C HIS A 546 -18.52 -21.40 -5.16
N SER A 547 -17.96 -20.45 -4.42
CA SER A 547 -17.08 -19.41 -5.01
C SER A 547 -15.77 -19.94 -5.57
N ARG A 548 -15.39 -21.18 -5.23
CA ARG A 548 -14.19 -21.88 -5.73
C ARG A 548 -14.58 -23.05 -6.63
N ASP A 549 -15.58 -22.88 -7.47
CA ASP A 549 -16.02 -23.94 -8.37
C ASP A 549 -14.99 -24.20 -9.48
N VAL A 550 -14.07 -25.11 -9.21
CA VAL A 550 -13.02 -25.55 -10.13
C VAL A 550 -13.58 -26.30 -11.34
N PHE A 551 -14.80 -26.85 -11.23
CA PHE A 551 -15.39 -27.69 -12.28
C PHE A 551 -16.15 -26.90 -13.35
N GLY A 552 -16.26 -25.58 -13.21
CA GLY A 552 -16.96 -24.73 -14.19
C GLY A 552 -18.45 -25.06 -14.30
N SER A 553 -19.08 -25.51 -13.21
CA SER A 553 -20.52 -25.77 -13.17
C SER A 553 -21.36 -24.50 -13.18
N VAL A 554 -20.73 -23.35 -12.94
CA VAL A 554 -21.32 -22.03 -13.01
C VAL A 554 -21.80 -21.71 -14.45
N PRO A 555 -23.08 -21.34 -14.64
CA PRO A 555 -23.61 -20.97 -15.95
C PRO A 555 -22.87 -19.75 -16.56
N GLU A 556 -22.62 -19.79 -17.87
CA GLU A 556 -21.96 -18.68 -18.59
C GLU A 556 -22.69 -17.35 -18.41
N GLU A 557 -24.02 -17.37 -18.41
CA GLU A 557 -24.87 -16.18 -18.18
C GLU A 557 -24.64 -15.56 -16.79
N TYR A 558 -24.43 -16.37 -15.77
CA TYR A 558 -24.09 -15.91 -14.42
C TYR A 558 -22.67 -15.34 -14.38
N GLY A 559 -21.70 -16.04 -14.98
CA GLY A 559 -20.31 -15.56 -15.06
C GLY A 559 -20.20 -14.20 -15.76
N MET A 560 -20.96 -13.98 -16.84
CA MET A 560 -21.04 -12.66 -17.49
C MET A 560 -21.58 -11.57 -16.56
N LEU A 561 -22.59 -11.89 -15.74
CA LEU A 561 -23.17 -10.95 -14.79
C LEU A 561 -22.17 -10.55 -13.70
N VAL A 562 -21.46 -11.54 -13.14
CA VAL A 562 -20.42 -11.32 -12.12
C VAL A 562 -19.25 -10.53 -12.71
N LYS A 563 -18.79 -10.87 -13.92
CA LYS A 563 -17.77 -10.12 -14.65
C LYS A 563 -18.15 -8.67 -14.87
N ARG A 564 -19.40 -8.39 -15.25
CA ARG A 564 -19.89 -7.00 -15.37
C ARG A 564 -19.84 -6.26 -14.04
N GLY A 565 -20.30 -6.89 -12.96
CA GLY A 565 -20.28 -6.32 -11.62
C GLY A 565 -18.86 -6.08 -11.10
N SER A 566 -17.96 -7.02 -11.35
CA SER A 566 -16.51 -6.95 -11.07
C SER A 566 -15.88 -5.72 -11.72
N ASN A 567 -16.08 -5.52 -13.02
CA ASN A 567 -15.56 -4.34 -13.73
C ASN A 567 -16.17 -3.02 -13.22
N LEU A 568 -17.47 -3.02 -12.91
CA LEU A 568 -18.16 -1.82 -12.41
C LEU A 568 -17.59 -1.32 -11.07
N VAL A 569 -17.31 -2.26 -10.16
CA VAL A 569 -16.86 -1.95 -8.80
C VAL A 569 -15.34 -2.03 -8.67
N GLY A 570 -14.62 -2.67 -9.60
CA GLY A 570 -13.16 -2.88 -9.59
C GLY A 570 -12.69 -3.96 -8.61
N ILE A 571 -13.56 -4.90 -8.23
CA ILE A 571 -13.30 -5.97 -7.26
C ILE A 571 -13.26 -7.32 -7.98
N PRO A 572 -12.30 -8.21 -7.67
CA PRO A 572 -12.16 -9.49 -8.37
C PRO A 572 -13.44 -10.35 -8.29
N GLU A 573 -13.70 -11.10 -9.37
CA GLU A 573 -14.87 -11.96 -9.55
C GLU A 573 -15.01 -12.97 -8.39
N ASP A 574 -13.92 -13.65 -8.04
CA ASP A 574 -13.88 -14.63 -6.94
C ASP A 574 -14.38 -14.08 -5.60
N TYR A 575 -14.05 -12.80 -5.32
CA TYR A 575 -14.47 -12.15 -4.09
C TYR A 575 -15.97 -11.83 -4.12
N ILE A 576 -16.49 -11.38 -5.26
CA ILE A 576 -17.93 -11.13 -5.44
C ILE A 576 -18.72 -12.43 -5.31
N ASP A 577 -18.26 -13.52 -5.93
CA ASP A 577 -18.90 -14.83 -5.81
C ASP A 577 -18.89 -15.34 -4.37
N SER A 578 -17.81 -15.13 -3.63
CA SER A 578 -17.76 -15.46 -2.20
C SER A 578 -18.79 -14.68 -1.37
N LEU A 579 -19.04 -13.41 -1.71
CA LEU A 579 -20.05 -12.58 -1.05
C LEU A 579 -21.46 -13.00 -1.43
N VAL A 580 -21.71 -13.29 -2.70
CA VAL A 580 -23.00 -13.79 -3.20
C VAL A 580 -23.32 -15.10 -2.49
N GLU A 581 -22.41 -16.07 -2.52
CA GLU A 581 -22.55 -17.35 -1.82
C GLU A 581 -22.85 -17.14 -0.32
N LYS A 582 -22.13 -16.22 0.33
CA LYS A 582 -22.33 -15.91 1.74
C LYS A 582 -23.72 -15.36 2.01
N TYR A 583 -24.20 -14.42 1.20
CA TYR A 583 -25.55 -13.88 1.34
C TYR A 583 -26.61 -14.92 1.02
N GLU A 584 -26.32 -15.83 0.08
CA GLU A 584 -27.16 -16.95 -0.26
C GLU A 584 -27.37 -17.94 0.88
N ARG A 585 -26.29 -18.29 1.56
CA ARG A 585 -26.30 -19.21 2.70
C ARG A 585 -26.98 -18.64 3.94
N ARG A 586 -27.15 -17.32 4.05
CA ARG A 586 -27.91 -16.71 5.17
C ARG A 586 -29.37 -17.16 5.19
N ASN A 587 -29.89 -17.74 4.10
CA ASN A 587 -31.22 -18.35 4.00
C ASN A 587 -32.38 -17.45 4.50
N VAL A 588 -32.18 -16.13 4.55
CA VAL A 588 -33.17 -15.19 5.12
C VAL A 588 -34.39 -15.08 4.23
N TRP A 589 -34.23 -15.26 2.92
CA TRP A 589 -35.33 -15.26 1.95
C TRP A 589 -36.15 -16.55 1.94
N LYS A 590 -35.68 -17.69 2.46
CA LYS A 590 -36.57 -18.86 2.66
C LYS A 590 -37.63 -18.63 3.74
N LYS A 591 -37.55 -17.52 4.47
CA LYS A 591 -38.58 -17.02 5.38
C LYS A 591 -39.61 -16.12 4.66
N LEU A 592 -39.73 -16.25 3.32
CA LEU A 592 -40.74 -15.59 2.48
C LEU A 592 -42.19 -16.00 2.82
N GLU A 593 -42.37 -16.98 3.70
CA GLU A 593 -43.65 -17.28 4.33
C GLU A 593 -43.65 -16.75 5.78
N ILE A 594 -44.21 -15.55 5.97
CA ILE A 594 -45.05 -15.09 7.11
C ILE A 594 -45.55 -13.68 6.77
#